data_AF-A0A4C1UMN6-F1
#
_entry.id   AF-A0A4C1UMN6-F1
#
_cell.length_a   1.000
_cell.length_b   1.000
_cell.length_c   1.000
_cell.angle_alpha   90.00
_cell.angle_beta   90.00
_cell.angle_gamma   90.00
#
_symmetry.space_group_name_H-M   'P 1'
#
loop_
_entity.id
_entity.type
_entity.pdbx_description
1 polymer ?
#
loop_
_entity_poly.entity_id
_entity_poly.type
_entity_poly.pdbx_seq_one_letter_code
_entity_poly.pdbx_strand_id
1 'polypeptide(L)'
;MDKFDSILQKPEQDQHISFYKIAIELEIDHKSVSTYLKKKLDIQEKLNTWVPHELTERNLMNRILICDSLLKRDEIELFFKRSIIGEEKWCMCRKSLRNSQFGAHLNLADTTSQVSKLSSRDRLVVPF
;
A
#
# COMPACT_ATOMS: atom_id res chain seq x y z
N MET A 1 -13.46 34.11 -2.95
CA MET A 1 -13.44 32.65 -3.09
C MET A 1 -14.23 32.08 -1.93
N ASP A 2 -15.19 31.21 -2.21
CA ASP A 2 -15.94 30.60 -1.14
C ASP A 2 -15.05 29.62 -0.36
N LYS A 3 -15.31 29.48 0.94
CA LYS A 3 -14.59 28.52 1.78
C LYS A 3 -14.73 27.09 1.25
N PHE A 4 -15.85 26.78 0.60
CA PHE A 4 -16.09 25.50 -0.05
C PHE A 4 -15.22 25.27 -1.29
N ASP A 5 -15.08 26.28 -2.15
CA ASP A 5 -14.16 26.20 -3.30
C ASP A 5 -12.71 25.98 -2.84
N SER A 6 -12.35 26.57 -1.70
CA SER A 6 -11.03 26.41 -1.09
C SER A 6 -10.80 24.98 -0.55
N ILE A 7 -11.86 24.28 -0.11
CA ILE A 7 -11.79 22.86 0.28
C ILE A 7 -11.55 21.98 -0.96
N LEU A 8 -12.05 22.36 -2.13
CA LEU A 8 -11.90 21.61 -3.39
C LEU A 8 -10.49 21.76 -3.97
N GLN A 9 -9.97 22.99 -3.94
CA GLN A 9 -8.68 23.30 -4.57
C GLN A 9 -7.50 22.56 -3.92
N LYS A 10 -7.54 22.34 -2.60
CA LYS A 10 -6.43 21.71 -1.86
C LYS A 10 -6.14 20.25 -2.27
N PRO A 11 -7.12 19.33 -2.28
CA PRO A 11 -6.88 17.95 -2.72
C PRO A 11 -6.56 17.82 -4.22
N GLU A 12 -6.97 18.79 -5.05
CA GLU A 12 -6.57 18.82 -6.47
C GLU A 12 -5.09 19.18 -6.66
N GLN A 13 -4.54 20.03 -5.79
CA GLN A 13 -3.13 20.42 -5.82
C GLN A 13 -2.22 19.38 -5.16
N ASP A 14 -2.68 18.79 -4.06
CA ASP A 14 -1.94 17.76 -3.32
C ASP A 14 -2.89 16.65 -2.89
N GLN A 15 -2.85 15.53 -3.62
CA GLN A 15 -3.67 14.36 -3.32
C GLN A 15 -3.35 13.70 -1.96
N HIS A 16 -2.22 14.04 -1.34
CA HIS A 16 -1.79 13.49 -0.06
C HIS A 16 -2.10 14.40 1.13
N ILE A 17 -2.77 15.53 0.90
CA ILE A 17 -3.14 16.43 1.98
C ILE A 17 -4.18 15.77 2.90
N SER A 18 -3.94 15.83 4.21
CA SER A 18 -4.90 15.29 5.17
C SER A 18 -6.09 16.23 5.33
N PHE A 19 -7.29 15.66 5.56
CA PHE A 19 -8.49 16.46 5.80
C PHE A 19 -8.35 17.31 7.07
N TYR A 20 -7.58 16.84 8.05
CA TYR A 20 -7.24 17.59 9.25
C TYR A 20 -6.43 18.86 8.94
N LYS A 21 -5.44 18.76 8.05
CA LYS A 21 -4.64 19.93 7.63
C LYS A 21 -5.49 20.97 6.91
N ILE A 22 -6.40 20.52 6.03
CA ILE A 22 -7.39 21.40 5.38
C ILE A 22 -8.29 22.10 6.42
N ALA A 23 -8.78 21.35 7.40
CA ALA A 23 -9.67 21.86 8.45
C ALA A 23 -9.00 22.97 9.29
N ILE A 24 -7.74 22.78 9.69
CA ILE A 24 -6.96 23.80 10.40
C ILE A 24 -6.76 25.03 9.52
N GLU A 25 -6.28 24.84 8.29
CA GLU A 25 -5.91 25.96 7.40
C GLU A 25 -7.12 26.82 7.01
N LEU A 26 -8.32 26.24 6.96
CA LEU A 26 -9.55 26.96 6.61
C LEU A 26 -10.39 27.37 7.83
N GLU A 27 -9.96 26.99 9.04
CA GLU A 27 -10.69 27.14 10.30
C GLU A 27 -12.12 26.57 10.21
N ILE A 28 -12.24 25.35 9.69
CA ILE A 28 -13.51 24.63 9.51
C ILE A 28 -13.46 23.35 10.34
N ASP A 29 -14.60 22.94 10.90
CA ASP A 29 -14.67 21.67 11.60
C ASP A 29 -14.28 20.48 10.68
N HIS A 30 -13.44 19.60 11.22
CA HIS A 30 -12.92 18.44 10.48
C HIS A 30 -14.03 17.51 9.98
N LYS A 31 -15.13 17.34 10.74
CA LYS A 31 -16.26 16.51 10.28
C LYS A 31 -16.98 17.15 9.11
N SER A 32 -17.09 18.48 9.09
CA SER A 32 -17.67 19.21 7.96
C SER A 32 -16.83 19.05 6.69
N VAL A 33 -15.51 19.17 6.78
CA VAL A 33 -14.59 18.92 5.65
C VAL A 33 -14.71 17.47 5.16
N SER A 34 -14.65 16.49 6.08
CA SER A 34 -14.76 15.06 5.76
C SER A 34 -16.10 14.72 5.10
N THR A 35 -17.21 15.27 5.62
CA THR A 35 -18.55 15.04 5.08
C THR A 35 -18.70 15.66 3.71
N TYR A 36 -18.18 16.87 3.51
CA TYR A 36 -18.25 17.57 2.24
C TYR A 36 -17.46 16.83 1.16
N LEU A 37 -16.20 16.47 1.42
CA LEU A 37 -15.35 15.76 0.46
C LEU A 37 -15.92 14.38 0.10
N LYS A 38 -16.43 13.63 1.08
CA LYS A 38 -17.06 12.31 0.84
C LYS A 38 -18.38 12.42 0.08
N LYS A 39 -19.26 13.35 0.46
CA LYS A 39 -20.62 13.45 -0.13
C LYS A 39 -20.65 14.15 -1.48
N LYS A 40 -19.78 15.16 -1.69
CA LYS A 40 -19.81 15.96 -2.92
C LYS A 40 -18.82 15.47 -3.97
N LEU A 41 -17.68 14.93 -3.56
CA LEU A 41 -16.60 14.54 -4.47
C LEU A 41 -16.30 13.03 -4.49
N ASP A 42 -16.96 12.24 -3.64
CA ASP A 42 -16.67 10.81 -3.48
C ASP A 42 -15.18 10.51 -3.14
N ILE A 43 -14.48 11.49 -2.56
CA ILE A 43 -13.09 11.33 -2.15
C ILE A 43 -13.06 10.56 -0.82
N GLN A 44 -12.33 9.46 -0.81
CA GLN A 44 -12.07 8.66 0.38
C GLN A 44 -10.58 8.72 0.74
N GLU A 45 -10.28 8.88 2.02
CA GLU A 45 -8.91 8.71 2.51
C GLU A 45 -8.47 7.26 2.29
N LYS A 46 -7.50 7.07 1.40
CA LYS A 46 -6.85 5.78 1.17
C LYS A 46 -5.42 5.87 1.68
N LEU A 47 -4.94 4.77 2.23
CA LEU A 47 -3.53 4.65 2.58
C LEU A 47 -2.69 4.72 1.30
N ASN A 48 -1.55 5.40 1.40
CA ASN A 48 -0.58 5.44 0.31
C ASN A 48 -0.13 4.01 -0.05
N THR A 49 -0.05 3.73 -1.34
CA THR A 49 0.51 2.48 -1.83
C THR A 49 2.01 2.46 -1.59
N TRP A 50 2.51 1.39 -0.98
CA TRP A 50 3.94 1.18 -0.84
C TRP A 50 4.58 0.98 -2.21
N VAL A 51 5.40 1.96 -2.64
CA VAL A 51 6.24 1.86 -3.82
C VAL A 51 7.66 1.50 -3.36
N PRO A 52 8.20 0.31 -3.69
CA PRO A 52 9.44 -0.20 -3.10
C PRO A 52 10.71 0.61 -3.41
N HIS A 53 10.71 1.43 -4.47
CA HIS A 53 11.88 2.19 -4.88
C HIS A 53 11.50 3.45 -5.66
N GLU A 54 12.09 4.59 -5.28
CA GLU A 54 12.05 5.82 -6.07
C GLU A 54 12.92 5.62 -7.31
N LEU A 55 12.28 5.62 -8.49
CA LEU A 55 12.99 5.45 -9.75
C LEU A 55 13.59 6.78 -10.19
N THR A 56 14.87 6.76 -10.58
CA THR A 56 15.47 7.88 -11.31
C THR A 56 14.83 8.00 -12.70
N GLU A 57 14.89 9.19 -13.31
CA GLU A 57 14.36 9.43 -14.67
C GLU A 57 14.93 8.42 -15.70
N ARG A 58 16.22 8.11 -15.59
CA ARG A 58 16.88 7.11 -16.43
C ARG A 58 16.29 5.72 -16.24
N ASN A 59 16.04 5.30 -14.99
CA ASN A 59 15.44 4.01 -14.70
C ASN A 59 13.99 3.94 -15.18
N LEU A 60 13.25 5.05 -15.08
CA LEU A 60 11.89 5.15 -15.61
C LEU A 60 11.88 4.99 -17.13
N MET A 61 12.71 5.75 -17.84
CA MET A 61 12.80 5.69 -19.30
C MET A 61 13.22 4.30 -19.79
N ASN A 62 14.22 3.69 -19.15
CA ASN A 62 14.65 2.34 -19.49
C ASN A 62 13.51 1.32 -19.32
N ARG A 63 12.74 1.42 -18.23
CA ARG A 63 11.59 0.54 -18.00
C ARG A 63 10.53 0.71 -19.08
N ILE A 64 10.19 1.95 -19.45
CA ILE A 64 9.21 2.24 -20.52
C ILE A 64 9.68 1.61 -21.84
N LEU A 65 10.94 1.87 -22.24
CA LEU A 65 11.48 1.35 -23.50
C LEU A 65 11.53 -0.19 -23.54
N ILE A 66 11.91 -0.83 -22.43
CA ILE A 66 11.92 -2.29 -22.33
C ILE A 66 10.49 -2.84 -22.42
N CYS A 67 9.54 -2.26 -21.69
CA CYS A 67 8.13 -2.67 -21.74
C CYS A 67 7.54 -2.52 -23.15
N ASP A 68 7.77 -1.38 -23.82
CA ASP A 68 7.30 -1.15 -25.18
C ASP A 68 7.88 -2.15 -26.17
N SER A 69 9.18 -2.44 -26.06
CA SER A 69 9.83 -3.43 -26.91
C SER A 69 9.31 -4.84 -26.67
N LEU A 70 9.07 -5.20 -25.40
CA LEU A 70 8.50 -6.49 -25.05
C LEU A 70 7.06 -6.61 -25.55
N LEU A 71 6.23 -5.59 -25.37
CA LEU A 71 4.84 -5.60 -25.84
C LEU A 71 4.76 -5.82 -27.35
N LYS A 72 5.55 -5.07 -28.13
CA LYS A 72 5.62 -5.23 -29.59
C LYS A 72 6.09 -6.62 -30.02
N ARG A 73 7.00 -7.23 -29.25
CA ARG A 73 7.45 -8.59 -29.55
C ARG A 73 6.34 -9.61 -29.28
N ASP A 74 5.53 -9.42 -28.24
CA ASP A 74 4.45 -10.36 -27.89
C ASP A 74 3.36 -10.40 -28.95
N GLU A 75 3.07 -9.24 -29.57
CA GLU A 75 2.11 -9.14 -30.68
C GLU A 75 2.53 -9.96 -31.91
N ILE A 76 3.85 -10.15 -32.11
CA ILE A 76 4.41 -10.85 -33.27
C ILE A 76 4.66 -12.33 -32.95
N GLU A 77 5.30 -12.59 -31.81
CA GLU A 77 5.58 -13.93 -31.32
C GLU A 77 5.14 -13.98 -29.86
N LEU A 78 4.16 -14.82 -29.54
CA LEU A 78 3.55 -15.03 -28.21
C LEU A 78 4.57 -15.54 -27.16
N PHE A 79 5.63 -14.78 -26.92
CA PHE A 79 6.80 -15.20 -26.18
C PHE A 79 6.48 -15.30 -24.70
N PHE A 80 5.49 -14.54 -24.19
CA PHE A 80 5.05 -14.70 -22.80
C PHE A 80 4.50 -16.11 -22.55
N LYS A 81 3.80 -16.72 -23.54
CA LYS A 81 3.30 -18.10 -23.41
C LYS A 81 4.41 -19.15 -23.35
N ARG A 82 5.60 -18.82 -23.86
CA ARG A 82 6.78 -19.70 -23.84
C ARG A 82 7.76 -19.36 -22.72
N SER A 83 7.53 -18.26 -22.00
CA SER A 83 8.45 -17.82 -20.96
C SER A 83 8.33 -18.68 -19.70
N ILE A 84 9.49 -19.06 -19.16
CA ILE A 84 9.60 -19.67 -17.84
C ILE A 84 10.18 -18.60 -16.92
N ILE A 85 9.43 -18.20 -15.91
CA ILE A 85 9.84 -17.18 -14.93
C ILE A 85 10.07 -17.90 -13.60
N GLY A 86 11.24 -17.67 -12.99
CA GLY A 86 11.57 -18.16 -11.65
C GLY A 86 11.98 -16.99 -10.76
N GLU A 87 11.40 -16.91 -9.57
CA GLU A 87 11.77 -15.92 -8.55
C GLU A 87 11.95 -16.62 -7.19
N GLU A 88 12.90 -16.14 -6.39
CA GLU A 88 13.11 -16.59 -5.03
C GLU A 88 12.37 -15.67 -4.04
N LYS A 89 11.58 -16.27 -3.14
CA LYS A 89 10.87 -15.52 -2.10
C LYS A 89 11.22 -16.08 -0.73
N TRP A 90 11.69 -15.21 0.15
CA TRP A 90 11.90 -15.54 1.56
C TRP A 90 10.58 -15.90 2.24
N CYS A 91 10.51 -17.06 2.89
CA CYS A 91 9.40 -17.46 3.75
C CYS A 91 9.80 -17.37 5.22
N MET A 92 9.13 -16.51 5.99
CA MET A 92 9.38 -16.36 7.42
C MET A 92 8.47 -17.33 8.20
N CYS A 93 9.06 -18.33 8.85
CA CYS A 93 8.32 -19.32 9.63
C CYS A 93 8.14 -18.86 11.09
N ARG A 94 7.25 -17.88 11.31
CA ARG A 94 6.54 -17.63 12.57
C ARG A 94 5.39 -16.64 12.32
N LYS A 95 4.14 -17.11 12.38
CA LYS A 95 2.97 -16.22 12.32
C LYS A 95 2.73 -15.62 13.71
N SER A 96 3.23 -14.42 13.98
CA SER A 96 2.49 -13.54 14.89
C SER A 96 1.49 -12.79 14.02
N LEU A 97 0.25 -13.28 13.96
CA LEU A 97 -0.85 -12.44 13.52
C LEU A 97 -0.79 -11.19 14.40
N ARG A 98 -0.60 -10.02 13.79
CA ARG A 98 -0.85 -8.76 14.48
C ARG A 98 -2.36 -8.78 14.71
N ASN A 99 -2.77 -9.17 15.91
CA ASN A 99 -4.16 -9.04 16.33
C ASN A 99 -4.45 -7.54 16.31
N SER A 100 -5.13 -7.08 15.27
CA SER A 100 -5.76 -5.77 15.28
C SER A 100 -6.88 -5.87 16.32
N GLN A 101 -6.61 -5.44 17.55
CA GLN A 101 -7.64 -5.30 18.57
C GLN A 101 -8.52 -4.11 18.20
N PHE A 102 -9.36 -4.29 17.19
CA PHE A 102 -10.59 -3.51 17.10
C PHE A 102 -11.62 -4.22 17.97
N GLY A 103 -11.81 -3.65 19.18
CA GLY A 103 -12.96 -3.95 20.04
C GLY A 103 -12.71 -4.96 21.16
N ALA A 104 -11.93 -4.57 22.17
CA ALA A 104 -12.08 -5.14 23.52
C ALA A 104 -11.86 -4.03 24.56
N HIS A 105 -12.82 -3.12 24.65
CA HIS A 105 -13.08 -2.51 25.95
C HIS A 105 -13.71 -3.62 26.80
N LEU A 106 -12.86 -4.36 27.53
CA LEU A 106 -13.09 -4.97 28.85
C LEU A 106 -12.11 -6.14 29.11
N ASN A 107 -11.34 -5.96 30.19
CA ASN A 107 -10.73 -6.94 31.08
C ASN A 107 -9.36 -7.57 30.76
N LEU A 108 -8.40 -7.06 31.55
CA LEU A 108 -7.16 -7.64 32.01
C LEU A 108 -7.38 -9.04 32.64
N ALA A 109 -6.55 -10.03 32.27
CA ALA A 109 -5.95 -11.04 33.16
C ALA A 109 -5.20 -12.12 32.33
N ASP A 110 -3.90 -12.26 32.59
CA ASP A 110 -3.07 -13.48 32.68
C ASP A 110 -3.25 -14.58 31.61
N THR A 111 -2.20 -15.12 30.99
CA THR A 111 -1.31 -16.11 31.65
C THR A 111 -0.05 -16.40 30.80
N THR A 112 1.05 -16.59 31.51
CA THR A 112 2.42 -16.95 31.10
C THR A 112 2.58 -18.43 30.71
N SER A 113 3.67 -18.72 29.95
CA SER A 113 4.37 -20.02 29.77
C SER A 113 3.89 -20.84 28.56
N GLN A 114 4.73 -21.32 27.62
CA GLN A 114 5.96 -22.10 27.78
C GLN A 114 6.91 -21.89 26.57
N VAL A 115 8.23 -21.85 26.83
CA VAL A 115 9.29 -21.91 25.82
C VAL A 115 9.81 -23.35 25.75
N SER A 116 9.56 -24.06 24.65
CA SER A 116 10.30 -25.28 24.30
C SER A 116 11.12 -25.05 23.03
N LYS A 117 12.43 -25.28 23.16
CA LYS A 117 13.45 -25.14 22.11
C LYS A 117 13.35 -26.32 21.15
N LEU A 118 13.22 -26.09 19.85
CA LEU A 118 13.49 -27.10 18.82
C LEU A 118 14.33 -26.50 17.68
N SER A 119 15.29 -27.32 17.26
CA SER A 119 16.56 -26.99 16.59
C SER A 119 16.42 -26.46 15.15
N SER A 120 17.15 -25.40 14.83
CA SER A 120 17.14 -24.71 13.53
C SER A 120 18.04 -25.40 12.49
N ARG A 121 17.65 -26.54 11.91
CA ARG A 121 18.44 -27.17 10.82
C ARG A 121 17.71 -27.91 9.69
N ASP A 122 16.41 -27.72 9.48
CA ASP A 122 15.76 -28.40 8.35
C ASP A 122 15.56 -27.45 7.15
N ARG A 123 16.54 -27.49 6.24
CA ARG A 123 16.42 -26.98 4.87
C ARG A 123 15.52 -27.94 4.09
N LEU A 124 14.25 -27.59 3.91
CA LEU A 124 13.38 -28.30 2.98
C LEU A 124 13.66 -27.80 1.56
N VAL A 125 14.42 -28.59 0.80
CA VAL A 125 14.54 -28.45 -0.65
C VAL A 125 13.33 -29.13 -1.25
N VAL A 126 12.43 -28.36 -1.86
CA VAL A 126 11.30 -28.90 -2.62
C VAL A 126 11.77 -29.10 -4.07
N PRO A 127 11.75 -30.32 -4.63
CA PRO A 127 12.13 -30.53 -6.02
C PRO A 127 11.02 -30.02 -6.95
N PHE A 128 11.44 -29.49 -8.10
CA PHE A 128 10.59 -28.97 -9.18
C PHE A 128 9.71 -30.06 -9.80
#